data_AF-A0A1G5A412-F1
#
_entry.id   AF-A0A1G5A412-F1
#
_cell.length_a   1.000
_cell.length_b   1.000
_cell.length_c   1.000
_cell.angle_alpha   90.00
_cell.angle_beta   90.00
_cell.angle_gamma   90.00
#
_symmetry.space_group_name_H-M   'P 1'
#
loop_
_entity.id
_entity.type
_entity.pdbx_description
1 polymer ?
#
loop_
_entity_poly.entity_id
_entity_poly.type
_entity_poly.pdbx_seq_one_letter_code
_entity_poly.pdbx_strand_id
1 'polypeptide(L)'
;MITAQDLAGKSLYSSQERARQATSMRRLAGGLRSAAKSNEAAEFTSSEREAVNKAIAVLDVFADALAKASTLRKKAEDARAKRQAQARQAIAGTFAALSTVEDKVALIAVSRPHSLLFNPDRSASDARVLLDSRYSTLNDALDDIVWRIAEASEPVETAAARAWERFQEAAPALRIKHGSLIQQIKEALAADAATTSREKQDAQRA
;
A
#
# COMPACT_ATOMS: atom_id res chain seq x y z
N MET A 1 -1.93 26.21 -19.57
CA MET A 1 -2.44 26.37 -18.19
C MET A 1 -2.53 24.97 -17.59
N ILE A 2 -1.92 24.70 -16.42
CA ILE A 2 -1.98 23.36 -15.80
C ILE A 2 -3.41 23.10 -15.36
N THR A 3 -4.03 22.01 -15.82
CA THR A 3 -5.42 21.70 -15.47
C THR A 3 -5.52 20.90 -14.17
N ALA A 4 -6.71 20.88 -13.55
CA ALA A 4 -6.97 20.05 -12.37
C ALA A 4 -6.83 18.54 -12.66
N GLN A 5 -7.07 18.13 -13.91
CA GLN A 5 -6.88 16.74 -14.37
C GLN A 5 -5.38 16.41 -14.47
N ASP A 6 -4.57 17.30 -15.05
CA ASP A 6 -3.10 17.12 -15.09
C ASP A 6 -2.51 17.05 -13.69
N LEU A 7 -3.05 17.85 -12.76
CA LEU A 7 -2.65 17.80 -11.36
C LEU A 7 -3.07 16.47 -10.74
N ALA A 8 -4.34 16.05 -10.86
CA ALA A 8 -4.84 14.81 -10.26
C ALA A 8 -4.11 13.54 -10.77
N GLY A 9 -3.66 13.55 -12.03
CA GLY A 9 -2.90 12.44 -12.64
C GLY A 9 -1.45 12.32 -12.15
N LYS A 10 -0.84 13.39 -11.64
CA LYS A 10 0.54 13.34 -11.10
C LYS A 10 0.58 12.52 -9.80
N SER A 11 1.33 11.43 -9.81
CA SER A 11 1.43 10.48 -8.68
C SER A 11 2.10 11.04 -7.42
N LEU A 12 2.72 12.22 -7.49
CA LEU A 12 3.60 12.75 -6.44
C LEU A 12 2.88 13.23 -5.17
N TYR A 13 1.56 13.43 -5.21
CA TYR A 13 0.81 13.97 -4.06
C TYR A 13 -0.54 13.27 -3.85
N SER A 14 -0.77 12.85 -2.61
CA SER A 14 -2.04 12.33 -2.08
C SER A 14 -3.16 13.37 -2.12
N SER A 15 -4.41 12.93 -1.99
CA SER A 15 -5.55 13.86 -1.86
C SER A 15 -5.40 14.84 -0.69
N GLN A 16 -4.85 14.38 0.44
CA GLN A 16 -4.65 15.19 1.65
C GLN A 16 -3.55 16.25 1.46
N GLU A 17 -2.43 15.91 0.84
CA GLU A 17 -1.35 16.88 0.55
C GLU A 17 -1.84 17.99 -0.38
N ARG A 18 -2.63 17.64 -1.39
CA ARG A 18 -3.25 18.63 -2.30
C ARG A 18 -4.23 19.54 -1.58
N ALA A 19 -5.04 19.00 -0.66
CA ALA A 19 -5.94 19.81 0.17
C ALA A 19 -5.18 20.78 1.09
N ARG A 20 -4.05 20.32 1.67
CA ARG A 20 -3.16 21.17 2.47
C ARG A 20 -2.56 22.29 1.61
N GLN A 21 -2.05 21.98 0.42
CA GLN A 21 -1.51 22.98 -0.50
C GLN A 21 -2.57 24.00 -0.93
N ALA A 22 -3.80 23.56 -1.27
CA ALA A 22 -4.90 24.46 -1.59
C ALA A 22 -5.21 25.43 -0.43
N THR A 23 -5.20 24.92 0.80
CA THR A 23 -5.42 25.73 2.01
C THR A 23 -4.30 26.75 2.22
N SER A 24 -3.04 26.34 2.03
CA SER A 24 -1.88 27.23 2.12
C SER A 24 -1.95 28.36 1.08
N MET A 25 -2.32 28.05 -0.17
CA MET A 25 -2.49 29.06 -1.22
C MET A 25 -3.59 30.07 -0.88
N ARG A 26 -4.73 29.60 -0.34
CA ARG A 26 -5.81 30.49 0.13
C ARG A 26 -5.38 31.37 1.31
N ARG A 27 -4.58 30.83 2.24
CA ARG A 27 -4.02 31.61 3.35
C ARG A 27 -3.07 32.69 2.86
N LEU A 28 -2.21 32.38 1.89
CA LEU A 28 -1.33 33.38 1.26
C LEU A 28 -2.13 34.47 0.55
N ALA A 29 -3.13 34.10 -0.24
CA ALA A 29 -4.03 35.06 -0.88
C ALA A 29 -4.77 35.93 0.16
N GLY A 30 -5.23 35.34 1.26
CA GLY A 30 -5.84 36.06 2.38
C GLY A 30 -4.87 37.03 3.06
N GLY A 31 -3.62 36.62 3.29
CA GLY A 31 -2.56 37.47 3.83
C GLY A 31 -2.25 38.66 2.92
N LEU A 32 -2.15 38.43 1.60
CA LEU A 32 -1.97 39.50 0.61
C LEU A 32 -3.16 40.45 0.58
N ARG A 33 -4.40 39.95 0.63
CA ARG A 33 -5.59 40.79 0.74
C ARG A 33 -5.59 41.63 2.02
N SER A 34 -5.17 41.04 3.14
CA SER A 34 -5.07 41.75 4.41
C SER A 34 -4.01 42.84 4.37
N ALA A 35 -2.83 42.54 3.82
CA ALA A 35 -1.74 43.50 3.65
C ALA A 35 -2.12 44.64 2.68
N ALA A 36 -2.81 44.31 1.59
CA ALA A 36 -3.32 45.31 0.64
C ALA A 36 -4.34 46.26 1.29
N LYS A 37 -5.19 45.74 2.19
CA LYS A 37 -6.18 46.54 2.94
C LYS A 37 -5.55 47.36 4.07
N SER A 38 -4.60 46.80 4.82
CA SER A 38 -3.94 47.52 5.92
C SER A 38 -3.05 48.67 5.42
N ASN A 39 -2.54 48.57 4.19
CA ASN A 39 -1.78 49.63 3.53
C ASN A 39 -2.64 50.62 2.72
N GLU A 40 -3.97 50.64 2.92
CA GLU A 40 -4.85 51.65 2.27
C GLU A 40 -4.49 53.09 2.69
N ALA A 41 -3.78 53.29 3.80
CA ALA A 41 -3.40 54.61 4.31
C ALA A 41 -2.02 55.12 3.85
N ALA A 42 -1.08 54.25 3.42
CA ALA A 42 0.22 54.65 2.85
C ALA A 42 0.96 53.44 2.26
N GLU A 43 1.79 53.67 1.23
CA GLU A 43 2.94 52.85 0.77
C GLU A 43 2.83 51.96 -0.48
N PHE A 44 1.66 51.65 -1.07
CA PHE A 44 1.64 50.98 -2.39
C PHE A 44 1.33 51.93 -3.54
N THR A 45 2.24 51.98 -4.52
CA THR A 45 2.01 52.55 -5.85
C THR A 45 0.91 51.80 -6.61
N SER A 46 0.36 52.42 -7.64
CA SER A 46 -0.68 51.79 -8.49
C SER A 46 -0.20 50.49 -9.13
N SER A 47 1.07 50.43 -9.56
CA SER A 47 1.67 49.23 -10.17
C SER A 47 1.86 48.10 -9.16
N GLU A 48 2.25 48.41 -7.92
CA GLU A 48 2.37 47.41 -6.85
C GLU A 48 1.00 46.84 -6.45
N ARG A 49 -0.03 47.68 -6.35
CA ARG A 49 -1.41 47.23 -6.13
C ARG A 49 -1.89 46.29 -7.24
N GLU A 50 -1.60 46.63 -8.50
CA GLU A 50 -1.94 45.77 -9.63
C GLU A 50 -1.19 44.42 -9.57
N ALA A 51 0.10 44.45 -9.22
CA ALA A 51 0.90 43.24 -9.05
C ALA A 51 0.39 42.34 -7.91
N VAL A 52 0.02 42.92 -6.76
CA VAL A 52 -0.57 42.18 -5.63
C VAL A 52 -1.91 41.56 -6.02
N ASN A 53 -2.77 42.30 -6.72
CA ASN A 53 -4.05 41.76 -7.20
C ASN A 53 -3.86 40.63 -8.21
N LYS A 54 -2.88 40.74 -9.12
CA LYS A 54 -2.51 39.65 -10.04
C LYS A 54 -1.99 38.42 -9.28
N ALA A 55 -1.14 38.61 -8.29
CA ALA A 55 -0.65 37.53 -7.44
C ALA A 55 -1.79 36.83 -6.67
N ILE A 56 -2.73 37.59 -6.10
CA ILE A 56 -3.94 37.03 -5.45
C ILE A 56 -4.74 36.19 -6.43
N ALA A 57 -5.02 36.72 -7.63
CA ALA A 57 -5.78 36.00 -8.65
C ALA A 57 -5.10 34.70 -9.08
N VAL A 58 -3.77 34.70 -9.25
CA VAL A 58 -3.00 33.51 -9.56
C VAL A 58 -3.09 32.48 -8.41
N LEU A 59 -2.92 32.92 -7.16
CA LEU A 59 -3.02 32.04 -5.99
C LEU A 59 -4.41 31.42 -5.84
N ASP A 60 -5.48 32.19 -6.08
CA ASP A 60 -6.86 31.67 -6.06
C ASP A 60 -7.07 30.61 -7.14
N VAL A 61 -6.62 30.88 -8.38
CA VAL A 61 -6.72 29.93 -9.50
C VAL A 61 -5.98 28.63 -9.18
N PHE A 62 -4.77 28.70 -8.62
CA PHE A 62 -4.02 27.51 -8.21
C PHE A 62 -4.68 26.78 -7.05
N ALA A 63 -5.20 27.50 -6.06
CA ALA A 63 -5.91 26.91 -4.94
C ALA A 63 -7.14 26.12 -5.40
N ASP A 64 -7.92 26.66 -6.33
CA ASP A 64 -9.11 26.00 -6.86
C ASP A 64 -8.76 24.80 -7.74
N ALA A 65 -7.70 24.89 -8.54
CA ALA A 65 -7.19 23.74 -9.28
C ALA A 65 -6.73 22.60 -8.35
N LEU A 66 -6.02 22.93 -7.26
CA LEU A 66 -5.57 21.97 -6.25
C LEU A 66 -6.74 21.37 -5.46
N ALA A 67 -7.75 22.15 -5.11
CA ALA A 67 -8.95 21.67 -4.44
C ALA A 67 -9.71 20.67 -5.32
N LYS A 68 -9.94 21.00 -6.60
CA LYS A 68 -10.55 20.08 -7.56
C LYS A 68 -9.71 18.80 -7.75
N ALA A 69 -8.39 18.94 -7.86
CA ALA A 69 -7.49 17.80 -7.97
C ALA A 69 -7.51 16.90 -6.72
N SER A 70 -7.61 17.48 -5.51
CA SER A 70 -7.76 16.74 -4.26
C SER A 70 -9.04 15.90 -4.27
N THR A 71 -10.17 16.46 -4.68
CA THR A 71 -11.45 15.72 -4.79
C THR A 71 -11.36 14.57 -5.79
N LEU A 72 -10.81 14.82 -6.98
CA LEU A 72 -10.63 13.77 -8.00
C LEU A 72 -9.71 12.66 -7.51
N ARG A 73 -8.60 13.02 -6.86
CA ARG A 73 -7.65 12.06 -6.31
C ARG A 73 -8.27 11.24 -5.18
N LYS A 74 -9.03 11.88 -4.29
CA LYS A 74 -9.76 11.20 -3.21
C LYS A 74 -10.74 10.17 -3.77
N LYS A 75 -11.51 10.53 -4.80
CA LYS A 75 -12.42 9.59 -5.47
C LYS A 75 -11.68 8.38 -6.06
N ALA A 76 -10.50 8.59 -6.64
CA ALA A 76 -9.67 7.51 -7.17
C ALA A 76 -9.07 6.64 -6.05
N GLU A 77 -8.60 7.25 -4.96
CA GLU A 77 -8.10 6.57 -3.76
C GLU A 77 -9.22 5.72 -3.11
N ASP A 78 -10.41 6.29 -2.94
CA ASP A 78 -11.59 5.59 -2.39
C ASP A 78 -12.01 4.42 -3.28
N ALA A 79 -12.04 4.61 -4.61
CA ALA A 79 -12.34 3.54 -5.55
C ALA A 79 -11.30 2.42 -5.50
N ARG A 80 -10.02 2.76 -5.43
CA ARG A 80 -8.93 1.79 -5.28
C ARG A 80 -9.02 1.04 -3.95
N ALA A 81 -9.26 1.74 -2.85
CA ALA A 81 -9.41 1.14 -1.52
C ALA A 81 -10.61 0.17 -1.48
N LYS A 82 -11.75 0.57 -2.05
CA LYS A 82 -12.93 -0.31 -2.18
C LYS A 82 -12.59 -1.56 -2.98
N ARG A 83 -11.91 -1.41 -4.11
CA ARG A 83 -11.55 -2.51 -5.00
C ARG A 83 -10.51 -3.45 -4.37
N GLN A 84 -9.56 -2.93 -3.60
CA GLN A 84 -8.64 -3.72 -2.78
C GLN A 84 -9.36 -4.49 -1.67
N ALA A 85 -10.35 -3.89 -1.01
CA ALA A 85 -11.17 -4.58 -0.01
C ALA A 85 -11.97 -5.73 -0.64
N GLN A 86 -12.55 -5.52 -1.82
CA GLN A 86 -13.21 -6.58 -2.59
C GLN A 86 -12.22 -7.68 -2.98
N ALA A 87 -11.02 -7.32 -3.44
CA ALA A 87 -9.99 -8.31 -3.78
C ALA A 87 -9.58 -9.15 -2.57
N ARG A 88 -9.42 -8.55 -1.40
CA ARG A 88 -9.16 -9.28 -0.13
C ARG A 88 -10.26 -10.29 0.19
N GLN A 89 -11.52 -9.91 0.00
CA GLN A 89 -12.65 -10.82 0.18
C GLN A 89 -12.64 -11.96 -0.84
N ALA A 90 -12.38 -11.64 -2.11
CA ALA A 90 -12.36 -12.61 -3.20
C ALA A 90 -11.25 -13.68 -3.04
N ILE A 91 -10.11 -13.32 -2.44
CA ILE A 91 -9.01 -14.27 -2.19
C ILE A 91 -9.09 -14.99 -0.84
N ALA A 92 -10.07 -14.66 0.01
CA ALA A 92 -10.14 -15.14 1.38
C ALA A 92 -10.26 -16.68 1.46
N GLY A 93 -11.03 -17.27 0.55
CA GLY A 93 -11.23 -18.73 0.48
C GLY A 93 -10.15 -19.48 -0.33
N THR A 94 -9.19 -18.77 -0.93
CA THR A 94 -8.15 -19.36 -1.78
C THR A 94 -6.76 -19.08 -1.22
N PHE A 95 -6.15 -17.94 -1.59
CA PHE A 95 -4.80 -17.57 -1.18
C PHE A 95 -4.66 -17.38 0.33
N ALA A 96 -5.63 -16.72 0.97
CA ALA A 96 -5.56 -16.47 2.41
C ALA A 96 -5.90 -17.71 3.25
N ALA A 97 -6.51 -18.73 2.64
CA ALA A 97 -6.85 -20.00 3.29
C ALA A 97 -5.72 -21.04 3.24
N LEU A 98 -4.59 -20.73 2.60
CA LEU A 98 -3.44 -21.62 2.51
C LEU A 98 -2.85 -21.91 3.91
N SER A 99 -2.90 -23.18 4.32
CA SER A 99 -2.50 -23.60 5.66
C SER A 99 -1.17 -24.34 5.71
N THR A 100 -0.76 -24.98 4.61
CA THR A 100 0.47 -25.78 4.56
C THR A 100 1.72 -24.92 4.36
N VAL A 101 2.87 -25.41 4.83
CA VAL A 101 4.18 -24.75 4.62
C VAL A 101 4.48 -24.66 3.13
N GLU A 102 4.20 -25.74 2.39
CA GLU A 102 4.40 -25.88 0.97
C GLU A 102 3.65 -24.83 0.17
N ASP A 103 2.37 -24.63 0.48
CA ASP A 103 1.53 -23.67 -0.24
C ASP A 103 1.95 -22.24 0.04
N LYS A 104 2.30 -21.93 1.30
CA LYS A 104 2.77 -20.60 1.68
C LYS A 104 4.12 -20.28 1.04
N VAL A 105 5.06 -21.23 1.01
CA VAL A 105 6.34 -21.05 0.31
C VAL A 105 6.12 -20.88 -1.19
N ALA A 106 5.25 -21.69 -1.81
CA ALA A 106 4.90 -21.54 -3.23
C ALA A 106 4.28 -20.17 -3.52
N LEU A 107 3.40 -19.67 -2.64
CA LEU A 107 2.78 -18.36 -2.77
C LEU A 107 3.82 -17.24 -2.74
N ILE A 108 4.72 -17.28 -1.76
CA ILE A 108 5.81 -16.32 -1.64
C ILE A 108 6.73 -16.41 -2.85
N ALA A 109 7.00 -17.60 -3.39
CA ALA A 109 7.82 -17.77 -4.58
C ALA A 109 7.21 -17.11 -5.83
N VAL A 110 5.88 -17.13 -5.98
CA VAL A 110 5.18 -16.48 -7.09
C VAL A 110 5.18 -14.96 -6.94
N SER A 111 4.91 -14.45 -5.73
CA SER A 111 4.73 -13.00 -5.54
C SER A 111 6.05 -12.27 -5.30
N ARG A 112 6.92 -12.85 -4.46
CA ARG A 112 8.14 -12.25 -3.93
C ARG A 112 9.30 -13.26 -3.91
N PRO A 113 9.76 -13.75 -5.07
CA PRO A 113 10.78 -14.80 -5.15
C PRO A 113 12.08 -14.43 -4.43
N HIS A 114 12.43 -13.14 -4.39
CA HIS A 114 13.63 -12.66 -3.71
C HIS A 114 13.58 -12.83 -2.18
N SER A 115 12.39 -12.85 -1.57
CA SER A 115 12.23 -13.06 -0.13
C SER A 115 12.61 -14.48 0.32
N LEU A 116 12.75 -15.41 -0.63
CA LEU A 116 13.21 -16.78 -0.37
C LEU A 116 14.73 -16.93 -0.49
N LEU A 117 15.46 -15.90 -0.95
CA LEU A 117 16.88 -16.00 -1.30
C LEU A 117 17.85 -15.89 -0.13
N PHE A 118 17.38 -15.85 1.13
CA PHE A 118 18.26 -15.68 2.28
C PHE A 118 17.89 -16.59 3.44
N ASN A 119 18.89 -17.37 3.87
CA ASN A 119 19.32 -17.70 5.24
C ASN A 119 19.61 -19.21 5.38
N PRO A 120 20.88 -19.64 5.50
CA PRO A 120 21.25 -21.06 5.58
C PRO A 120 20.84 -21.73 6.90
N ASP A 121 20.59 -20.97 7.97
CA ASP A 121 20.19 -21.47 9.29
C ASP A 121 18.82 -20.92 9.69
N ARG A 122 17.75 -21.40 9.05
CA ARG A 122 16.39 -20.96 9.40
C ARG A 122 15.98 -21.50 10.77
N SER A 123 16.17 -20.66 11.79
CA SER A 123 15.56 -20.87 13.10
C SER A 123 14.03 -20.92 13.01
N ALA A 124 13.37 -21.44 14.05
CA ALA A 124 11.91 -21.42 14.13
C ALA A 124 11.32 -19.99 14.09
N SER A 125 12.08 -19.01 14.60
CA SER A 125 11.72 -17.59 14.49
C SER A 125 11.69 -17.12 13.03
N ASP A 126 12.72 -17.44 12.26
CA ASP A 126 12.81 -17.07 10.83
C ASP A 126 11.73 -17.75 10.00
N ALA A 127 11.41 -19.01 10.33
CA ALA A 127 10.29 -19.74 9.73
C ALA A 127 8.95 -19.06 10.01
N ARG A 128 8.72 -18.59 11.24
CA ARG A 128 7.51 -17.83 11.61
C ARG A 128 7.44 -16.50 10.86
N VAL A 129 8.52 -15.72 10.80
CA VAL A 129 8.56 -14.44 10.05
C VAL A 129 8.24 -14.64 8.56
N LEU A 130 8.64 -15.78 7.99
CA LEU A 130 8.33 -16.11 6.61
C LEU A 130 6.86 -16.52 6.41
N LEU A 131 6.31 -17.38 7.28
CA LEU A 131 5.06 -18.13 7.02
C LEU A 131 3.84 -17.74 7.86
N ASP A 132 4.03 -16.95 8.91
CA ASP A 132 2.93 -16.46 9.73
C ASP A 132 2.44 -15.13 9.15
N SER A 133 1.13 -15.05 8.90
CA SER A 133 0.44 -13.86 8.43
C SER A 133 0.36 -12.76 9.51
N ARG A 134 0.98 -12.93 10.67
CA ARG A 134 1.23 -11.85 11.63
C ARG A 134 2.53 -11.09 11.31
N TYR A 135 3.41 -11.68 10.52
CA TYR A 135 4.65 -11.06 10.06
C TYR A 135 4.57 -10.69 8.58
N SER A 136 5.53 -9.88 8.13
CA SER A 136 5.42 -9.15 6.86
C SER A 136 5.44 -10.05 5.63
N THR A 137 6.25 -11.11 5.56
CA THR A 137 6.55 -11.72 4.25
C THR A 137 5.34 -12.38 3.56
N LEU A 138 4.55 -13.18 4.29
CA LEU A 138 3.36 -13.82 3.73
C LEU A 138 2.25 -12.78 3.46
N ASN A 139 2.06 -11.83 4.38
CA ASN A 139 1.10 -10.74 4.19
C ASN A 139 1.44 -9.85 3.00
N ASP A 140 2.71 -9.51 2.85
CA ASP A 140 3.23 -8.75 1.74
C ASP A 140 2.96 -9.46 0.41
N ALA A 141 3.15 -10.78 0.35
CA ALA A 141 2.82 -11.57 -0.83
C ALA A 141 1.30 -11.55 -1.12
N LEU A 142 0.46 -11.60 -0.09
CA LEU A 142 -0.99 -11.46 -0.23
C LEU A 142 -1.38 -10.04 -0.69
N ASP A 143 -0.76 -9.00 -0.14
CA ASP A 143 -1.01 -7.61 -0.49
C ASP A 143 -0.58 -7.30 -1.93
N ASP A 144 0.53 -7.86 -2.41
CA ASP A 144 0.94 -7.79 -3.81
C ASP A 144 -0.12 -8.40 -4.75
N ILE A 145 -0.69 -9.55 -4.37
CA ILE A 145 -1.77 -10.20 -5.13
C ILE A 145 -3.03 -9.35 -5.13
N VAL A 146 -3.45 -8.86 -3.95
CA VAL A 146 -4.58 -7.94 -3.80
C VAL A 146 -4.39 -6.72 -4.67
N TRP A 147 -3.19 -6.15 -4.68
CA TRP A 147 -2.86 -4.98 -5.48
C TRP A 147 -2.99 -5.27 -6.98
N ARG A 148 -2.40 -6.38 -7.47
CA ARG A 148 -2.51 -6.79 -8.89
C ARG A 148 -3.95 -7.04 -9.31
N ILE A 149 -4.76 -7.70 -8.47
CA ILE A 149 -6.20 -7.93 -8.73
C ILE A 149 -6.96 -6.60 -8.76
N ALA A 150 -6.68 -5.71 -7.81
CA ALA A 150 -7.34 -4.41 -7.74
C ALA A 150 -7.00 -3.51 -8.93
N GLU A 151 -5.83 -3.64 -9.55
CA GLU A 151 -5.45 -2.88 -10.74
C GLU A 151 -5.89 -3.50 -12.07
N ALA A 152 -6.35 -4.76 -12.07
CA ALA A 152 -6.89 -5.39 -13.27
C ALA A 152 -8.12 -4.61 -13.79
N SER A 153 -8.29 -4.57 -15.11
CA SER A 153 -9.42 -3.88 -15.76
C SER A 153 -10.74 -4.67 -15.67
N GLU A 154 -10.66 -5.99 -15.51
CA GLU A 154 -11.81 -6.91 -15.43
C GLU A 154 -12.47 -6.92 -14.04
N PRO A 155 -13.60 -7.63 -13.82
CA PRO A 155 -14.19 -7.80 -12.48
C PRO A 155 -13.21 -8.43 -11.47
N VAL A 156 -13.30 -8.03 -10.20
CA VAL A 156 -12.38 -8.49 -9.14
C VAL A 156 -12.42 -10.00 -8.99
N GLU A 157 -13.61 -10.59 -9.08
CA GLU A 157 -13.85 -12.02 -8.95
C GLU A 157 -13.20 -12.80 -10.09
N THR A 158 -13.30 -12.30 -11.32
CA THR A 158 -12.67 -12.90 -12.50
C THR A 158 -11.15 -12.83 -12.41
N ALA A 159 -10.61 -11.65 -12.04
CA ALA A 159 -9.18 -11.47 -11.85
C ALA A 159 -8.62 -12.37 -10.74
N ALA A 160 -9.35 -12.51 -9.63
CA ALA A 160 -8.99 -13.38 -8.51
C ALA A 160 -9.01 -14.86 -8.92
N ALA A 161 -10.05 -15.31 -9.62
CA ALA A 161 -10.16 -16.69 -10.10
C ALA A 161 -9.02 -17.05 -11.05
N ARG A 162 -8.69 -16.17 -12.02
CA ARG A 162 -7.57 -16.38 -12.93
C ARG A 162 -6.22 -16.35 -12.22
N ALA A 163 -6.02 -15.46 -11.25
CA ALA A 163 -4.81 -15.44 -10.45
C ALA A 163 -4.63 -16.75 -9.69
N TRP A 164 -5.72 -17.27 -9.13
CA TRP A 164 -5.74 -18.54 -8.42
C TRP A 164 -5.41 -19.73 -9.32
N GLU A 165 -6.03 -19.80 -10.51
CA GLU A 165 -5.74 -20.83 -11.51
C GLU A 165 -4.25 -20.86 -11.88
N ARG A 166 -3.67 -19.69 -12.22
CA ARG A 166 -2.23 -19.57 -12.51
C ARG A 166 -1.34 -20.00 -11.34
N PHE A 167 -1.75 -19.70 -10.11
CA PHE A 167 -1.05 -20.17 -8.93
C PHE A 167 -1.11 -21.69 -8.83
N GLN A 168 -2.28 -22.31 -9.03
CA GLN A 168 -2.41 -23.77 -8.97
C GLN A 168 -1.59 -24.48 -10.04
N GLU A 169 -1.48 -23.91 -11.24
CA GLU A 169 -0.62 -24.43 -12.30
C GLU A 169 0.87 -24.37 -11.92
N ALA A 170 1.32 -23.26 -11.32
CA ALA A 170 2.72 -23.05 -10.97
C ALA A 170 3.15 -23.74 -9.67
N ALA A 171 2.22 -23.91 -8.71
CA ALA A 171 2.52 -24.37 -7.36
C ALA A 171 3.27 -25.71 -7.30
N PRO A 172 2.92 -26.77 -8.07
CA PRO A 172 3.64 -28.04 -8.03
C PRO A 172 5.13 -27.90 -8.34
N ALA A 173 5.48 -27.15 -9.39
CA ALA A 173 6.87 -26.94 -9.78
C ALA A 173 7.63 -26.12 -8.72
N LEU A 174 6.98 -25.14 -8.11
CA LEU A 174 7.58 -24.32 -7.05
C LEU A 174 7.81 -25.11 -5.76
N ARG A 175 6.90 -25.99 -5.38
CA ARG A 175 7.07 -26.90 -4.24
C ARG A 175 8.29 -27.81 -4.43
N ILE A 176 8.49 -28.32 -5.66
CA ILE A 176 9.68 -29.13 -5.99
C ILE A 176 10.95 -28.26 -5.92
N LYS A 177 10.94 -27.10 -6.59
CA LYS A 177 12.09 -26.18 -6.64
C LYS A 177 12.55 -25.74 -5.25
N HIS A 178 11.61 -25.54 -4.32
CA HIS A 178 11.89 -25.09 -2.96
C HIS A 178 11.79 -26.23 -1.92
N GLY A 179 11.86 -27.49 -2.32
CA GLY A 179 11.67 -28.65 -1.44
C GLY A 179 12.63 -28.69 -0.24
N SER A 180 13.91 -28.37 -0.46
CA SER A 180 14.91 -28.31 0.63
C SER A 180 14.56 -27.24 1.66
N LEU A 181 14.17 -26.04 1.21
CA LEU A 181 13.74 -24.95 2.09
C LEU A 181 12.49 -25.32 2.88
N ILE A 182 11.50 -25.91 2.21
CA ILE A 182 10.27 -26.39 2.84
C ILE A 182 10.61 -27.37 3.97
N GLN A 183 11.52 -28.31 3.71
CA GLN A 183 11.94 -29.30 4.70
C GLN A 183 12.63 -28.66 5.90
N GLN A 184 13.58 -27.76 5.68
CA GLN A 184 14.27 -27.02 6.74
C GLN A 184 13.29 -26.24 7.63
N ILE A 185 12.30 -25.57 7.02
CA ILE A 185 11.28 -24.84 7.78
C ILE A 185 10.44 -25.79 8.63
N LYS A 186 10.01 -26.93 8.08
CA LYS A 186 9.24 -27.93 8.83
C LYS A 186 10.02 -28.46 10.03
N GLU A 187 11.30 -28.78 9.84
CA GLU A 187 12.18 -29.27 10.90
C GLU A 187 12.38 -28.24 12.00
N ALA A 188 12.64 -26.98 11.63
CA ALA A 188 12.80 -25.89 12.60
C ALA A 188 11.53 -25.66 13.44
N LEU A 189 10.36 -25.66 12.81
CA LEU A 189 9.08 -25.51 13.51
C LEU A 189 8.75 -26.71 14.41
N ALA A 190 9.06 -27.92 13.96
CA ALA A 190 8.86 -29.13 14.76
C ALA A 190 9.79 -29.18 15.99
N ALA A 191 11.06 -28.81 15.82
CA ALA A 191 12.03 -28.74 16.91
C ALA A 191 11.59 -27.75 18.00
N ASP A 192 11.13 -26.56 17.62
CA ASP A 192 10.63 -25.53 18.54
C ASP A 192 9.37 -25.95 19.30
N ALA A 193 8.44 -26.62 18.62
CA ALA A 193 7.25 -27.19 19.25
C ALA A 193 7.60 -28.28 20.28
N ALA A 194 8.61 -29.11 20.00
CA ALA A 194 9.08 -30.14 20.91
C ALA A 194 9.76 -29.54 22.16
N THR A 195 10.59 -28.52 21.99
CA THR A 195 11.24 -27.80 23.11
C THR A 195 10.20 -27.14 24.00
N THR A 196 9.24 -26.41 23.41
CA THR A 196 8.16 -25.74 24.15
C THR A 196 7.28 -26.74 24.93
N SER A 197 7.06 -27.94 24.38
CA SER A 197 6.25 -28.97 25.02
C SER A 197 6.96 -29.60 26.22
N ARG A 198 8.29 -29.80 26.13
CA ARG A 198 9.10 -30.31 27.25
C ARG A 198 9.14 -29.31 28.41
N GLU A 199 9.41 -28.05 28.12
CA GLU A 199 9.43 -26.98 29.14
C GLU A 199 8.10 -26.88 29.91
N LYS A 200 6.96 -27.04 29.21
CA LYS A 200 5.63 -27.05 29.85
C LYS A 200 5.40 -28.28 30.71
N GLN A 201 5.89 -29.45 30.32
CA GLN A 201 5.77 -30.68 31.10
C GLN A 201 6.65 -30.62 32.36
N ASP A 202 7.84 -30.05 32.26
CA ASP A 202 8.75 -29.88 33.40
C ASP A 202 8.21 -28.83 34.39
N ALA A 203 7.63 -27.73 33.89
CA ALA A 203 6.98 -26.70 34.72
C ALA A 203 5.71 -27.20 35.44
N GLN A 204 5.06 -28.25 34.97
CA GLN A 204 3.89 -28.87 35.64
C GLN A 204 4.28 -29.92 36.69
N ARG A 205 5.55 -30.35 36.71
CA ARG A 205 6.10 -31.34 37.64
C ARG A 205 6.86 -30.73 38.81
N ALA A 206 7.17 -29.44 38.74
CA ALA A 206 7.78 -28.64 39.80
C ALA A 206 6.70 -27.99 40.68
#